data_AF-A0A505DK19-F1
#
_entry.id   AF-A0A505DK19-F1
#
_cell.length_a   1.000
_cell.length_b   1.000
_cell.length_c   1.000
_cell.angle_alpha   90.00
_cell.angle_beta   90.00
_cell.angle_gamma   90.00
#
_symmetry.space_group_name_H-M   'P 1'
#
loop_
_entity.id
_entity.type
_entity.pdbx_description
1 polymer ?
#
loop_
_entity_poly.entity_id
_entity_poly.type
_entity_poly.pdbx_seq_one_letter_code
_entity_poly.pdbx_strand_id
1 'polypeptide(L)'
;MLDLVLHGPSGSQPVGRPAPVRAEIRNTGERDLWIAGVLDGSENGLRYPHYLPAITRTDDGRVVARPAPAEDPLVGPLRANDLLRLAPGDSFDPVTGPGCLPLMTFAHFAPDRPGRYVYTLTLSTESTAPEQWLGGFALPVGADREQLLALVARVPRTTVTAAPVEVEFL
;
A
#
# COMPACT_ATOMS: atom_id res chain seq x y z
N MET A 1 13.18 1.34 11.93
CA MET A 1 11.79 1.79 12.01
C MET A 1 11.28 1.87 10.59
N LEU A 2 10.07 1.39 10.36
CA LEU A 2 9.41 1.55 9.06
C LEU A 2 8.71 2.91 9.07
N ASP A 3 8.89 3.69 8.02
CA ASP A 3 8.19 4.96 7.83
C ASP A 3 7.49 4.96 6.47
N LEU A 4 6.37 5.67 6.39
CA LEU A 4 5.52 5.76 5.20
C LEU A 4 5.26 7.23 4.88
N VAL A 5 5.53 7.62 3.63
CA VAL A 5 5.42 9.00 3.17
C VAL A 5 4.53 9.07 1.94
N LEU A 6 3.69 10.10 1.87
CA LEU A 6 2.97 10.47 0.66
C LEU A 6 3.59 11.74 0.07
N HIS A 7 3.70 11.76 -1.26
CA HIS A 7 4.18 12.90 -2.03
C HIS A 7 3.05 13.38 -2.94
N GLY A 8 2.65 14.64 -2.76
CA GLY A 8 1.64 15.28 -3.60
C GLY A 8 2.20 15.81 -4.91
N PRO A 9 1.32 16.11 -5.88
CA PRO A 9 1.72 16.82 -7.09
C PRO A 9 2.10 18.28 -6.79
N SER A 10 2.85 18.87 -7.72
CA SER A 10 3.09 20.31 -7.71
C SER A 10 1.90 21.06 -8.32
N GLY A 11 1.37 22.04 -7.59
CA GLY A 11 0.29 22.91 -8.07
C GLY A 11 -1.08 22.22 -8.17
N SER A 12 -2.06 22.98 -8.67
CA SER A 12 -3.41 22.47 -8.88
C SER A 12 -3.47 21.43 -10.00
N GLN A 13 -4.40 20.47 -9.84
CA GLN A 13 -4.64 19.38 -10.78
C GLN A 13 -5.94 19.62 -11.55
N PRO A 14 -6.05 19.14 -12.80
CA PRO A 14 -7.29 19.27 -13.56
C PRO A 14 -8.39 18.35 -12.99
N VAL A 15 -9.59 18.88 -12.85
CA VAL A 15 -10.80 18.06 -12.57
C VAL A 15 -10.98 16.97 -13.64
N GLY A 16 -11.53 15.82 -13.23
CA GLY A 16 -11.77 14.69 -14.12
C GLY A 16 -10.52 13.85 -14.44
N ARG A 17 -9.39 14.09 -13.77
CA ARG A 17 -8.18 13.26 -13.90
C ARG A 17 -7.63 12.88 -12.53
N PRO A 18 -6.98 11.71 -12.40
CA PRO A 18 -6.22 11.36 -11.20
C PRO A 18 -5.02 12.29 -10.98
N ALA A 19 -4.80 12.66 -9.71
CA ALA A 19 -3.59 13.34 -9.29
C ALA A 19 -2.43 12.35 -9.13
N PRO A 20 -1.19 12.72 -9.51
CA PRO A 20 -0.04 11.83 -9.37
C PRO A 20 0.51 11.83 -7.93
N VAL A 21 -0.28 11.36 -6.97
CA VAL A 21 0.13 11.13 -5.58
C VAL A 21 0.97 9.85 -5.51
N ARG A 22 2.17 9.95 -4.94
CA ARG A 22 3.11 8.82 -4.81
C ARG A 22 3.28 8.42 -3.35
N ALA A 23 3.61 7.16 -3.12
CA ALA A 23 3.94 6.63 -1.80
C ALA A 23 5.42 6.27 -1.74
N GLU A 24 5.99 6.30 -0.55
CA GLU A 24 7.36 5.87 -0.30
C GLU A 24 7.43 5.17 1.05
N ILE A 25 8.06 4.00 1.08
CA ILE A 25 8.40 3.30 2.31
C ILE A 25 9.89 3.49 2.58
N ARG A 26 10.22 3.84 3.82
CA ARG A 26 11.60 4.09 4.25
C ARG A 26 11.98 3.21 5.41
N ASN A 27 13.21 2.71 5.40
CA ASN A 27 13.84 2.13 6.59
C ASN A 27 14.63 3.21 7.33
N THR A 28 14.01 3.84 8.32
CA THR A 28 14.63 4.85 9.19
C THR A 28 15.28 4.24 10.45
N GLY A 29 15.42 2.91 10.50
CA GLY A 29 16.09 2.22 11.61
C GLY A 29 17.56 1.95 11.37
N GLU A 30 18.14 1.21 12.30
CA GLU A 30 19.55 0.80 12.29
C GLU A 30 19.78 -0.63 11.79
N ARG A 31 18.71 -1.36 11.44
CA ARG A 31 18.78 -2.75 10.99
C ARG A 31 18.02 -2.93 9.69
N ASP A 32 18.43 -3.91 8.91
CA ASP A 32 17.68 -4.36 7.74
C ASP A 32 16.24 -4.71 8.11
N LEU A 33 15.31 -4.42 7.22
CA LEU A 33 13.93 -4.87 7.32
C LEU A 33 13.48 -5.56 6.02
N TRP A 34 12.50 -6.43 6.15
CA TRP A 34 11.81 -7.07 5.03
C TRP A 34 10.42 -6.46 4.91
N ILE A 35 9.96 -6.20 3.69
CA ILE A 35 8.65 -5.64 3.42
C ILE A 35 8.21 -5.98 1.99
N ALA A 36 6.90 -6.11 1.75
CA ALA A 36 6.34 -6.16 0.40
C ALA A 36 5.78 -4.80 0.01
N GLY A 37 5.75 -4.49 -1.28
CA GLY A 37 4.93 -3.39 -1.81
C GLY A 37 3.43 -3.72 -1.76
N VAL A 38 2.64 -2.97 -2.51
CA VAL A 38 1.21 -3.27 -2.68
C VAL A 38 1.08 -4.56 -3.48
N LEU A 39 0.47 -5.57 -2.89
CA LEU A 39 0.20 -6.84 -3.54
C LEU A 39 -1.26 -6.90 -4.00
N ASP A 40 -1.57 -7.87 -4.86
CA ASP A 40 -2.98 -8.23 -5.12
C ASP A 40 -3.68 -8.51 -3.79
N GLY A 41 -4.89 -8.02 -3.54
CA GLY A 41 -5.58 -8.18 -2.26
C GLY A 41 -5.06 -7.33 -1.07
N SER A 42 -3.98 -6.56 -1.22
CA SER A 42 -3.48 -5.68 -0.15
C SER A 42 -4.41 -4.51 0.14
N GLU A 43 -5.00 -3.93 -0.91
CA GLU A 43 -5.75 -2.69 -0.80
C GLU A 43 -7.19 -2.92 -0.29
N ASN A 44 -7.80 -4.06 -0.66
CA ASN A 44 -9.16 -4.43 -0.28
C ASN A 44 -9.22 -5.26 1.03
N GLY A 45 -8.08 -5.49 1.68
CA GLY A 45 -8.00 -6.18 2.97
C GLY A 45 -8.12 -7.70 2.90
N LEU A 46 -7.89 -8.31 1.73
CA LEU A 46 -7.92 -9.77 1.58
C LEU A 46 -6.65 -10.46 2.07
N ARG A 47 -5.50 -9.76 2.04
CA ARG A 47 -4.23 -10.26 2.60
C ARG A 47 -3.35 -9.15 3.11
N TYR A 48 -2.40 -9.51 3.97
CA TYR A 48 -1.32 -8.61 4.36
C TYR A 48 -0.24 -8.53 3.27
N PRO A 49 0.47 -7.38 3.18
CA PRO A 49 0.26 -6.16 3.97
C PRO A 49 -1.02 -5.43 3.54
N HIS A 50 -1.70 -4.79 4.48
CA HIS A 50 -2.85 -3.94 4.15
C HIS A 50 -2.38 -2.53 3.82
N TYR A 51 -2.71 -2.07 2.61
CA TYR A 51 -2.56 -0.68 2.22
C TYR A 51 -3.93 -0.05 2.19
N LEU A 52 -4.19 0.91 3.07
CA LEU A 52 -5.52 1.48 3.31
C LEU A 52 -5.54 2.93 2.83
N PRO A 53 -5.64 3.19 1.51
CA PRO A 53 -5.80 4.54 0.99
C PRO A 53 -7.21 5.07 1.28
N ALA A 54 -7.32 6.37 1.53
CA ALA A 54 -8.60 7.06 1.54
C ALA A 54 -8.44 8.49 1.03
N ILE A 55 -9.49 8.98 0.37
CA ILE A 55 -9.57 10.35 -0.14
C ILE A 55 -10.81 11.01 0.45
N THR A 56 -10.58 12.13 1.13
CA THR A 56 -11.63 12.91 1.79
C THR A 56 -11.77 14.25 1.09
N ARG A 57 -12.98 14.63 0.72
CA ARG A 57 -13.25 15.99 0.23
C ARG A 57 -13.28 16.96 1.40
N THR A 58 -12.52 18.04 1.31
CA THR A 58 -12.34 18.97 2.44
C THR A 58 -13.62 19.74 2.75
N ASP A 59 -14.38 20.16 1.74
CA ASP A 59 -15.54 21.04 1.90
C ASP A 59 -16.64 20.48 2.81
N ASP A 60 -16.88 19.17 2.77
CA ASP A 60 -17.92 18.48 3.54
C ASP A 60 -17.37 17.36 4.43
N GLY A 61 -16.04 17.20 4.48
CA GLY A 61 -15.37 16.17 5.27
C GLY A 61 -15.70 14.72 4.86
N ARG A 62 -16.32 14.52 3.68
CA ARG A 62 -16.80 13.20 3.26
C ARG A 62 -15.67 12.39 2.63
N VAL A 63 -15.52 11.13 3.06
CA VAL A 63 -14.69 10.15 2.33
C VAL A 63 -15.36 9.84 1.00
N VAL A 64 -14.72 10.27 -0.09
CA VAL A 64 -15.21 10.15 -1.47
C VAL A 64 -14.56 8.98 -2.21
N ALA A 65 -13.42 8.48 -1.74
CA ALA A 65 -12.81 7.27 -2.25
C ALA A 65 -12.17 6.45 -1.14
N ARG A 66 -12.36 5.14 -1.22
CA ARG A 66 -11.70 4.10 -0.42
C ARG A 66 -11.73 2.81 -1.24
N PRO A 67 -10.90 1.80 -0.89
CA PRO A 67 -10.94 0.51 -1.54
C PRO A 67 -12.36 -0.08 -1.53
N ALA A 68 -12.81 -0.56 -2.68
CA ALA A 68 -14.04 -1.34 -2.76
C ALA A 68 -13.79 -2.71 -2.10
N PRO A 69 -14.83 -3.33 -1.50
CA PRO A 69 -14.76 -4.74 -1.14
C PRO A 69 -14.38 -5.56 -2.37
N ALA A 70 -13.58 -6.60 -2.18
CA ALA A 70 -13.25 -7.50 -3.27
C ALA A 70 -14.50 -8.24 -3.77
N GLU A 71 -14.72 -8.26 -5.07
CA GLU A 71 -15.78 -9.07 -5.69
C GLU A 71 -15.37 -10.54 -5.82
N ASP A 72 -14.06 -10.81 -5.91
CA ASP A 72 -13.46 -12.14 -5.99
C ASP A 72 -12.35 -12.28 -4.94
N PRO A 73 -12.41 -13.30 -4.04
CA PRO A 73 -11.37 -13.55 -3.05
C PRO A 73 -10.12 -14.24 -3.62
N LEU A 74 -10.05 -14.54 -4.92
CA LEU A 74 -8.90 -15.19 -5.56
C LEU A 74 -7.70 -14.24 -5.69
N VAL A 75 -6.95 -14.13 -4.60
CA VAL A 75 -5.68 -13.39 -4.56
C VAL A 75 -4.52 -14.30 -4.96
N GLY A 76 -3.70 -13.83 -5.91
CA GLY A 76 -2.51 -14.56 -6.39
C GLY A 76 -1.50 -14.88 -5.28
N PRO A 77 -0.64 -15.90 -5.47
CA PRO A 77 0.28 -16.35 -4.42
C PRO A 77 1.35 -15.30 -4.15
N LEU A 78 1.72 -15.16 -2.87
CA LEU A 78 2.95 -14.45 -2.49
C LEU A 78 4.17 -15.25 -2.95
N ARG A 79 5.17 -14.56 -3.50
CA ARG A 79 6.45 -15.12 -3.92
C ARG A 79 7.57 -14.53 -3.07
N ALA A 80 8.67 -15.27 -2.94
CA ALA A 80 9.84 -14.77 -2.20
C ALA A 80 10.38 -13.44 -2.75
N ASN A 81 10.32 -13.25 -4.08
CA ASN A 81 10.77 -12.03 -4.74
C ASN A 81 9.85 -10.82 -4.53
N ASP A 82 8.64 -11.02 -3.97
CA ASP A 82 7.75 -9.91 -3.61
C ASP A 82 8.17 -9.28 -2.27
N LEU A 83 9.00 -9.99 -1.48
CA LEU A 83 9.56 -9.49 -0.22
C LEU A 83 10.93 -8.86 -0.47
N LEU A 84 11.00 -7.56 -0.26
CA LEU A 84 12.17 -6.73 -0.47
C LEU A 84 12.91 -6.53 0.85
N ARG A 85 14.24 -6.65 0.80
CA ARG A 85 15.12 -6.24 1.90
C ARG A 85 15.47 -4.77 1.73
N LEU A 86 15.17 -3.95 2.74
CA LEU A 86 15.62 -2.56 2.83
C LEU A 86 16.71 -2.45 3.90
N ALA A 87 17.91 -2.01 3.51
CA ALA A 87 18.95 -1.65 4.47
C ALA A 87 18.60 -0.34 5.19
N PRO A 88 19.27 -0.02 6.32
CA PRO A 88 19.16 1.29 6.95
C PRO A 88 19.37 2.45 5.97
N GLY A 89 18.42 3.37 5.89
CA GLY A 89 18.45 4.51 4.98
C GLY A 89 17.87 4.24 3.59
N ASP A 90 17.61 2.98 3.22
CA ASP A 90 16.97 2.65 1.95
C ASP A 90 15.49 3.07 1.95
N SER A 91 14.99 3.38 0.76
CA SER A 91 13.58 3.58 0.49
C SER A 91 13.17 2.99 -0.85
N PHE A 92 11.86 2.76 -1.01
CA PHE A 92 11.29 2.35 -2.28
C PHE A 92 9.85 2.83 -2.42
N ASP A 93 9.38 2.90 -3.67
CA ASP A 93 7.97 3.16 -3.99
C ASP A 93 7.19 1.82 -3.94
N PRO A 94 6.22 1.65 -3.02
CA PRO A 94 5.48 0.41 -2.89
C PRO A 94 4.47 0.16 -4.02
N VAL A 95 4.29 1.12 -4.94
CA VAL A 95 3.36 1.02 -6.07
C VAL A 95 4.05 0.83 -7.42
N THR A 96 5.37 0.99 -7.49
CA THR A 96 6.14 0.84 -8.74
C THR A 96 7.37 -0.07 -8.53
N GLY A 97 7.22 -1.36 -8.85
CA GLY A 97 8.31 -2.33 -8.73
C GLY A 97 7.89 -3.73 -9.16
N PRO A 98 8.83 -4.67 -9.36
CA PRO A 98 8.48 -6.07 -9.61
C PRO A 98 7.58 -6.61 -8.49
N GLY A 99 6.44 -7.20 -8.87
CA GLY A 99 5.46 -7.74 -7.92
C GLY A 99 4.57 -6.70 -7.22
N CYS A 100 4.83 -5.40 -7.42
CA CYS A 100 4.03 -4.32 -6.84
C CYS A 100 2.90 -3.91 -7.79
N LEU A 101 1.71 -3.68 -7.23
CA LEU A 101 0.54 -3.16 -7.94
C LEU A 101 0.31 -1.68 -7.60
N PRO A 102 -0.41 -0.92 -8.44
CA PRO A 102 -0.76 0.45 -8.08
C PRO A 102 -1.83 0.49 -6.98
N LEU A 103 -1.85 1.55 -6.17
CA LEU A 103 -3.00 1.87 -5.31
C LEU A 103 -4.16 2.32 -6.19
N MET A 104 -5.12 1.42 -6.44
CA MET A 104 -6.26 1.63 -7.34
C MET A 104 -7.12 2.81 -6.90
N THR A 105 -7.30 3.02 -5.59
CA THR A 105 -8.03 4.17 -5.05
C THR A 105 -7.39 5.49 -5.51
N PHE A 106 -6.07 5.59 -5.46
CA PHE A 106 -5.38 6.82 -5.88
C PHE A 106 -5.27 6.91 -7.41
N ALA A 107 -4.96 5.79 -8.07
CA ALA A 107 -4.75 5.73 -9.51
C ALA A 107 -6.02 6.03 -10.32
N HIS A 108 -7.21 5.76 -9.77
CA HIS A 108 -8.49 5.92 -10.48
C HIS A 108 -9.38 7.05 -9.94
N PHE A 109 -9.04 7.66 -8.80
CA PHE A 109 -9.85 8.76 -8.30
C PHE A 109 -9.73 9.99 -9.21
N ALA A 110 -10.83 10.31 -9.89
CA ALA A 110 -10.98 11.50 -10.71
C ALA A 110 -12.17 12.30 -10.17
N PRO A 111 -11.94 13.46 -9.50
CA PRO A 111 -13.03 14.24 -8.95
C PRO A 111 -13.92 14.82 -10.06
N ASP A 112 -15.21 14.91 -9.79
CA ASP A 112 -16.24 15.46 -10.69
C ASP A 112 -16.40 16.98 -10.57
N ARG A 113 -15.77 17.58 -9.56
CA ARG A 113 -15.89 18.99 -9.22
C ARG A 113 -14.56 19.55 -8.71
N PRO A 114 -14.30 20.86 -8.94
CA PRO A 114 -13.20 21.57 -8.31
C PRO A 114 -13.28 21.51 -6.78
N GLY A 115 -12.14 21.63 -6.12
CA GLY A 115 -12.05 21.67 -4.66
C GLY A 115 -10.79 21.01 -4.11
N ARG A 116 -10.68 21.00 -2.78
CA ARG A 116 -9.57 20.38 -2.07
C ARG A 116 -9.93 18.97 -1.60
N TYR A 117 -8.98 18.07 -1.75
CA TYR A 117 -9.10 16.68 -1.36
C TYR A 117 -7.86 16.25 -0.58
N VAL A 118 -8.07 15.56 0.53
CA VAL A 118 -7.03 15.05 1.42
C VAL A 118 -6.81 13.57 1.13
N TYR A 119 -5.60 13.23 0.73
CA TYR A 119 -5.13 11.87 0.50
C TYR A 119 -4.46 11.35 1.76
N THR A 120 -4.86 10.16 2.19
CA THR A 120 -4.31 9.47 3.36
C THR A 120 -3.96 8.04 3.00
N LEU A 121 -2.88 7.51 3.58
CA LEU A 121 -2.47 6.14 3.40
C LEU A 121 -1.98 5.57 4.73
N THR A 122 -2.53 4.43 5.12
CA THR A 122 -2.06 3.63 6.24
C THR A 122 -1.56 2.29 5.73
N LEU A 123 -0.41 1.85 6.21
CA LEU A 123 0.15 0.52 5.99
C LEU A 123 0.04 -0.27 7.29
N SER A 124 -0.57 -1.45 7.23
CA SER A 124 -0.57 -2.42 8.34
C SER A 124 0.09 -3.72 7.94
N THR A 125 1.04 -4.16 8.75
CA THR A 125 1.76 -5.44 8.65
C THR A 125 1.55 -6.30 9.90
N GLU A 126 0.51 -6.01 10.69
CA GLU A 126 0.32 -6.54 12.05
C GLU A 126 -0.10 -8.01 12.13
N SER A 127 -0.23 -8.70 11.00
CA SER A 127 -0.65 -10.10 11.00
C SER A 127 0.14 -10.95 12.00
N THR A 128 -0.61 -11.63 12.86
CA THR A 128 -0.06 -12.59 13.82
C THR A 128 0.10 -13.98 13.20
N ALA A 129 -0.53 -14.24 12.05
CA ALA A 129 -0.51 -15.51 11.32
C ALA A 129 0.09 -15.29 9.90
N PRO A 130 1.36 -15.66 9.67
CA PRO A 130 2.05 -15.45 8.39
C PRO A 130 1.30 -15.99 7.15
N GLU A 131 0.41 -16.97 7.33
CA GLU A 131 -0.47 -17.50 6.30
C GLU A 131 -1.38 -16.43 5.68
N GLN A 132 -1.75 -15.40 6.43
CA GLN A 132 -2.58 -14.28 5.95
C GLN A 132 -1.87 -13.39 4.92
N TRP A 133 -0.58 -13.61 4.66
CA TRP A 133 0.17 -12.95 3.60
C TRP A 133 0.14 -13.72 2.28
N LEU A 134 -0.13 -15.03 2.32
CA LEU A 134 0.17 -15.93 1.20
C LEU A 134 -0.76 -15.75 -0.01
N GLY A 135 -1.93 -15.13 0.17
CA GLY A 135 -3.02 -15.11 -0.82
C GLY A 135 -3.91 -16.34 -0.70
N GLY A 136 -4.73 -16.59 -1.74
CA GLY A 136 -5.74 -17.67 -1.74
C GLY A 136 -5.60 -18.67 -2.89
N PHE A 137 -4.79 -18.37 -3.91
CA PHE A 137 -4.69 -19.15 -5.13
C PHE A 137 -3.26 -19.60 -5.42
N ALA A 138 -3.10 -20.82 -5.98
CA ALA A 138 -1.82 -21.40 -6.41
C ALA A 138 -0.69 -21.31 -5.36
N LEU A 139 -1.03 -21.58 -4.09
CA LEU A 139 -0.10 -21.45 -2.97
C LEU A 139 1.09 -22.41 -3.08
N PRO A 140 2.28 -21.98 -2.64
CA PRO A 140 3.44 -22.87 -2.56
C PRO A 140 3.20 -24.01 -1.56
N VAL A 141 3.89 -25.13 -1.76
CA VAL A 141 3.80 -26.34 -0.92
C VAL A 141 5.18 -26.81 -0.49
N GLY A 142 5.24 -27.60 0.58
CA GLY A 142 6.49 -28.16 1.09
C GLY A 142 7.50 -27.08 1.52
N ALA A 143 8.78 -27.32 1.19
CA ALA A 143 9.90 -26.46 1.62
C ALA A 143 9.77 -25.00 1.17
N ASP A 144 9.23 -24.76 -0.04
CA ASP A 144 9.05 -23.39 -0.56
C ASP A 144 8.07 -22.58 0.31
N ARG A 145 7.02 -23.24 0.81
CA ARG A 145 6.05 -22.62 1.73
C ARG A 145 6.70 -22.30 3.07
N GLU A 146 7.46 -23.23 3.63
CA GLU A 146 8.15 -23.03 4.91
C GLU A 146 9.15 -21.87 4.83
N GLN A 147 9.93 -21.80 3.75
CA GLN A 147 10.85 -20.71 3.50
C GLN A 147 10.14 -19.36 3.39
N LEU A 148 9.01 -19.32 2.68
CA LEU A 148 8.23 -18.09 2.52
C LEU A 148 7.62 -17.61 3.85
N LEU A 149 7.06 -18.52 4.65
CA LEU A 149 6.53 -18.21 5.98
C LEU A 149 7.65 -17.70 6.91
N ALA A 150 8.84 -18.30 6.84
CA ALA A 150 10.01 -17.84 7.59
C ALA A 150 10.44 -16.43 7.16
N LEU A 151 10.32 -16.09 5.87
CA LEU A 151 10.62 -14.73 5.37
C LEU A 151 9.58 -13.71 5.82
N VAL A 152 8.28 -14.05 5.74
CA VAL A 152 7.18 -13.21 6.25
C VAL A 152 7.36 -12.95 7.75
N ALA A 153 7.80 -13.93 8.53
CA ALA A 153 8.06 -13.76 9.97
C ALA A 153 9.15 -12.72 10.29
N ARG A 154 9.96 -12.31 9.30
CA ARG A 154 10.99 -11.25 9.44
C ARG A 154 10.45 -9.85 9.13
N VAL A 155 9.24 -9.75 8.57
CA VAL A 155 8.59 -8.47 8.35
C VAL A 155 8.22 -7.86 9.70
N PRO A 156 8.57 -6.59 9.99
CA PRO A 156 8.16 -5.93 11.22
C PRO A 156 6.63 -5.91 11.31
N ARG A 157 6.07 -6.27 12.47
CA ARG A 157 4.64 -6.13 12.75
C ARG A 157 4.37 -4.72 13.25
N THR A 158 3.76 -3.89 12.42
CA THR A 158 3.53 -2.48 12.73
C THR A 158 2.35 -1.94 11.94
N THR A 159 1.81 -0.82 12.40
CA THR A 159 0.96 0.06 11.62
C THR A 159 1.64 1.41 11.51
N VAL A 160 1.73 1.95 10.30
CA VAL A 160 2.28 3.27 10.04
C VAL A 160 1.35 4.06 9.13
N THR A 161 1.17 5.35 9.43
CA THR A 161 0.31 6.24 8.67
C THR A 161 1.14 7.40 8.15
N ALA A 162 1.03 7.67 6.85
CA ALA A 162 1.69 8.82 6.25
C ALA A 162 1.06 10.13 6.72
N ALA A 163 1.87 11.20 6.74
CA ALA A 163 1.31 12.54 6.78
C ALA A 163 0.36 12.74 5.58
N PRO A 164 -0.83 13.34 5.79
CA PRO A 164 -1.79 13.54 4.73
C PRO A 164 -1.26 14.52 3.67
N VAL A 165 -1.68 14.32 2.43
CA VAL A 165 -1.38 15.24 1.32
C VAL A 165 -2.68 15.90 0.88
N GLU A 166 -2.69 17.22 0.85
CA GLU A 166 -3.79 17.99 0.26
C GLU A 166 -3.53 18.24 -1.23
N VAL A 167 -4.55 18.01 -2.06
CA VAL A 167 -4.51 18.27 -3.50
C VAL A 167 -5.69 19.15 -3.87
N GLU A 168 -5.40 20.25 -4.56
CA GLU A 168 -6.39 21.16 -5.12
C GLU A 168 -6.69 20.79 -6.57
N PHE A 169 -7.97 20.68 -6.92
CA PHE A 169 -8.45 20.44 -8.28
C PHE A 169 -9.19 21.65 -8.82
N LEU A 170 -8.90 22.05 -10.06
CA LEU A 170 -9.49 23.19 -10.78
C LEU A 170 -10.01 22.79 -12.17
#